data_AF-A0A7Z9KWY0-F1
#
_entry.id   AF-A0A7Z9KWY0-F1
#
_cell.length_a   1.000
_cell.length_b   1.000
_cell.length_c   1.000
_cell.angle_alpha   90.00
_cell.angle_beta   90.00
_cell.angle_gamma   90.00
#
_symmetry.space_group_name_H-M   'P 1'
#
loop_
_entity.id
_entity.type
_entity.pdbx_description
1 polymer ?
#
loop_
_entity_poly.entity_id
_entity_poly.type
_entity_poly.pdbx_seq_one_letter_code
_entity_poly.pdbx_strand_id
1 'polypeptide(L)' 'DDKNPCTDDSCQPQTGCQNLPNTLKCSDGNPCTIGDQCQSSFCLSGSKKDCDDGTPCTVDSCNETTAQCEHDKSPCDDG' A
#
# COMPACT_ATOMS: atom_id res chain seq x y z
N ASP A 1 -7.22 -22.45 2.37
CA ASP A 1 -6.38 -21.34 1.96
C ASP A 1 -7.05 -20.64 0.80
N ASP A 2 -7.59 -19.45 1.05
CA ASP A 2 -8.26 -18.63 0.03
C ASP A 2 -7.33 -17.62 -0.64
N LYS A 3 -6.04 -17.63 -0.26
CA LYS A 3 -4.97 -16.75 -0.73
C LYS A 3 -5.20 -15.27 -0.41
N ASN A 4 -6.12 -14.94 0.48
CA ASN A 4 -6.29 -13.58 0.96
C ASN A 4 -5.37 -13.35 2.17
N PRO A 5 -4.37 -12.45 2.08
CA PRO A 5 -3.49 -12.16 3.21
C PRO A 5 -4.23 -11.57 4.42
N CYS A 6 -5.45 -11.06 4.20
CA CYS A 6 -6.30 -10.47 5.23
C CYS A 6 -7.29 -11.44 5.87
N THR A 7 -7.11 -12.75 5.65
CA THR A 7 -7.83 -13.80 6.37
C THR A 7 -6.89 -14.82 7.00
N ASP A 8 -7.26 -15.28 8.18
CA ASP A 8 -6.66 -16.45 8.81
C ASP A 8 -7.48 -17.67 8.39
N ASP A 9 -6.84 -18.53 7.61
CA ASP A 9 -7.48 -19.73 7.08
C ASP A 9 -7.34 -20.91 8.02
N SER A 10 -8.48 -21.52 8.35
CA SER A 10 -8.52 -22.71 9.19
C SER A 10 -9.58 -23.69 8.70
N CYS A 11 -9.35 -24.98 8.93
CA CYS A 11 -10.30 -26.03 8.59
C CYS A 11 -10.77 -26.71 9.87
N GLN A 12 -12.08 -26.63 10.18
CA GLN A 12 -12.68 -27.32 11.31
C GLN A 12 -13.57 -28.47 10.81
N PRO A 13 -13.50 -29.68 11.40
CA PRO A 13 -14.29 -30.83 10.94
C PRO A 13 -15.82 -30.61 10.89
N GLN A 14 -16.34 -29.74 11.76
CA GLN A 14 -17.78 -29.49 11.91
C GLN A 14 -18.31 -28.42 10.94
N THR A 15 -17.50 -27.39 10.65
CA THR A 15 -17.93 -26.22 9.86
C THR A 15 -17.27 -26.15 8.48
N GLY A 16 -16.29 -27.01 8.21
CA GLY A 16 -15.47 -26.94 7.01
C GLY A 16 -14.41 -25.83 7.07
N CYS A 17 -13.99 -25.37 5.91
CA CYS A 17 -13.02 -24.28 5.75
C CYS A 17 -13.63 -22.94 6.22
N GLN A 18 -12.87 -22.20 7.02
CA GLN A 18 -13.19 -20.86 7.49
C GLN A 18 -12.04 -19.92 7.13
N ASN A 19 -12.38 -18.70 6.74
CA ASN A 19 -11.43 -17.63 6.45
C ASN A 19 -11.86 -16.43 7.29
N LEU A 20 -11.18 -16.18 8.41
CA LEU A 20 -11.59 -15.15 9.37
C LEU A 20 -10.80 -13.85 9.13
N PRO A 21 -11.44 -12.67 9.08
CA PRO A 21 -10.73 -11.40 8.90
C PRO A 21 -9.63 -11.21 9.97
N ASN A 22 -8.44 -10.79 9.54
CA ASN A 22 -7.35 -10.40 10.43
C ASN A 22 -6.99 -8.90 10.28
N THR A 23 -6.05 -8.42 11.09
CA THR A 23 -5.57 -7.02 11.09
C THR A 23 -4.06 -6.92 10.83
N LEU A 24 -3.49 -7.91 10.14
CA LEU A 24 -2.06 -7.96 9.85
C LEU A 24 -1.68 -6.98 8.73
N LYS A 25 -0.37 -6.84 8.50
CA LYS A 25 0.15 -6.11 7.34
C LYS A 25 -0.20 -6.85 6.06
N CYS A 26 -0.50 -6.11 5.01
CA CYS A 26 -0.76 -6.63 3.68
C CYS A 26 -0.13 -5.71 2.63
N SER A 27 -0.44 -5.93 1.35
CA SER A 27 -0.14 -4.99 0.28
C SER A 27 -1.40 -4.78 -0.54
N ASP A 28 -1.76 -3.52 -0.78
CA ASP A 28 -2.90 -3.13 -1.62
C ASP A 28 -2.58 -3.19 -3.13
N GLY A 29 -1.33 -3.54 -3.47
CA GLY A 29 -0.82 -3.59 -4.83
C GLY A 29 -0.29 -2.25 -5.37
N ASN A 30 -0.43 -1.15 -4.62
CA ASN A 30 0.13 0.14 -4.95
C ASN A 30 1.52 0.28 -4.31
N PRO A 31 2.62 0.39 -5.07
CA PRO A 31 3.95 0.56 -4.48
C PRO A 31 4.20 1.96 -3.90
N CYS A 32 3.28 2.89 -4.15
CA CYS A 32 3.30 4.27 -3.66
C CYS A 32 2.48 4.48 -2.39
N THR A 33 1.97 3.40 -1.79
CA THR A 33 1.39 3.39 -0.45
C THR A 33 2.32 2.64 0.50
N ILE A 34 2.34 3.08 1.76
CA ILE A 34 3.14 2.47 2.81
C ILE A 34 2.28 2.25 4.05
N GLY A 35 2.53 1.11 4.71
CA GLY A 35 1.81 0.77 5.94
C GLY A 35 0.40 0.23 5.69
N ASP A 36 0.17 -0.43 4.55
CA ASP A 36 -1.10 -1.09 4.26
C ASP A 36 -1.44 -2.13 5.33
N GLN A 37 -2.72 -2.21 5.66
CA GLN A 37 -3.21 -3.04 6.75
C GLN A 37 -4.56 -3.66 6.42
N CYS A 38 -4.72 -4.91 6.88
CA CYS A 38 -5.97 -5.62 6.75
C CYS A 38 -7.06 -5.01 7.63
N GLN A 39 -8.21 -4.77 7.03
CA GLN A 39 -9.43 -4.39 7.70
C GLN A 39 -10.61 -5.10 7.04
N SER A 40 -11.35 -5.87 7.82
CA SER A 40 -12.57 -6.55 7.36
C SER A 40 -12.35 -7.41 6.10
N SER A 41 -11.26 -8.19 6.06
CA SER A 41 -10.84 -9.04 4.93
C SER A 41 -10.36 -8.31 3.68
N PHE A 42 -10.24 -6.99 3.73
CA PHE A 42 -9.65 -6.19 2.65
C PHE A 42 -8.32 -5.61 3.08
N CYS A 43 -7.36 -5.56 2.16
CA CYS A 43 -6.16 -4.79 2.38
C CYS A 43 -6.47 -3.31 2.10
N LEU A 44 -6.37 -2.47 3.13
CA LEU A 44 -6.54 -1.04 2.97
C LEU A 44 -5.20 -0.37 2.74
N SER A 45 -5.19 0.53 1.77
CA SER A 45 -4.08 1.42 1.48
C SER A 45 -3.67 2.21 2.71
N GLY A 46 -2.37 2.22 2.98
CA GLY A 46 -1.78 3.05 4.00
C GLY A 46 -1.59 4.50 3.55
N SER A 47 -0.57 5.14 4.10
CA SER A 47 -0.22 6.52 3.75
C SER A 47 0.49 6.57 2.40
N LYS A 48 0.38 7.69 1.67
CA LYS A 48 1.19 7.89 0.47
C LYS A 48 2.67 7.88 0.84
N LYS A 49 3.48 7.24 0.01
CA LYS A 49 4.93 7.28 0.08
C LYS A 49 5.38 8.72 -0.11
N ASP A 50 6.12 9.21 0.87
CA ASP A 50 6.75 10.52 0.78
C ASP A 50 7.95 10.42 -0.16
N CYS A 51 7.94 11.27 -1.19
CA CYS A 51 8.97 11.37 -2.20
C CYS A 51 9.63 12.75 -2.22
N ASP A 52 9.39 13.60 -1.22
CA ASP A 52 10.09 14.88 -1.10
C ASP A 52 11.61 14.64 -0.98
N ASP A 53 12.40 15.17 -1.92
CA ASP A 53 13.87 15.07 -1.91
C ASP A 53 14.55 16.24 -1.18
N GLY A 54 13.78 17.20 -0.70
CA GLY A 54 14.24 18.43 -0.07
C GLY A 54 14.89 19.42 -1.03
N THR A 55 14.86 19.18 -2.34
CA THR A 55 15.39 20.08 -3.36
C THR A 55 14.31 21.11 -3.71
N PRO A 56 14.58 22.42 -3.58
CA PRO A 56 13.63 23.42 -4.05
C PRO A 56 13.35 23.30 -5.54
N CYS A 57 12.10 23.58 -5.92
CA CYS A 57 11.64 23.59 -7.31
C CYS A 57 11.78 22.24 -8.02
N THR A 58 11.60 21.14 -7.30
CA THR A 58 11.27 19.84 -7.88
C THR A 58 9.76 19.60 -7.77
N VAL A 59 9.22 18.82 -8.70
CA VAL A 59 7.93 18.16 -8.56
C VAL A 59 8.24 16.73 -8.18
N ASP A 60 7.96 16.40 -6.93
CA ASP A 60 8.16 15.07 -6.40
C ASP A 60 6.89 14.24 -6.58
N SER A 61 7.06 13.06 -7.15
CA SER A 61 5.97 12.12 -7.33
C SER A 61 6.44 10.70 -7.14
N CYS A 62 5.51 9.82 -6.76
CA CYS A 62 5.78 8.39 -6.75
C CYS A 62 5.21 7.77 -8.02
N ASN A 63 6.06 7.05 -8.74
CA ASN A 63 5.68 6.35 -9.95
C ASN A 63 5.18 4.95 -9.62
N GLU A 64 3.88 4.72 -9.82
CA GLU A 64 3.23 3.44 -9.51
C GLU A 64 3.69 2.28 -10.40
N THR A 65 4.31 2.57 -11.56
CA THR A 65 4.82 1.54 -12.48
C THR A 65 6.21 1.07 -12.06
N THR A 66 7.10 1.99 -11.69
CA THR A 66 8.49 1.68 -11.32
C THR A 66 8.68 1.47 -9.82
N ALA A 67 7.69 1.82 -8.98
CA ALA A 67 7.79 1.87 -7.52
C ALA A 67 8.82 2.87 -6.98
N GLN A 68 9.27 3.81 -7.82
CA GLN A 68 10.34 4.77 -7.51
C GLN A 68 9.79 6.18 -7.32
N CYS A 69 10.53 6.96 -6.52
CA CYS A 69 10.31 8.40 -6.46
C CYS A 69 10.94 9.05 -7.69
N GLU A 70 10.18 9.93 -8.33
CA GLU A 70 10.59 10.74 -9.47
C GLU A 70 10.59 12.21 -9.03
N HIS A 71 11.66 12.93 -9.38
CA HIS A 71 11.93 14.30 -8.94
C HIS A 71 12.21 15.16 -10.18
N ASP A 72 11.16 15.73 -10.76
CA ASP A 72 11.29 16.50 -11.98
C ASP A 72 11.60 17.95 -11.66
N LYS A 73 12.65 18.50 -12.29
CA LYS A 73 12.96 19.93 -12.14
C LYS A 73 11.83 20.76 -12.72
N SER A 74 11.19 21.54 -11.85
CA SER A 74 10.24 22.57 -12.25
C SER A 74 10.95 23.91 -12.30
N PRO A 75 10.59 24.82 -13.24
CA PRO A 75 11.00 26.20 -13.13
C PRO A 75 10.50 26.76 -11.79
N CYS A 76 11.41 27.33 -10.99
CA CYS A 76 11.04 28.19 -9.88
C CYS A 76 10.39 29.45 -10.46
N ASP A 77 9.09 29.42 -10.76
CA ASP A 77 8.36 30.64 -11.06
C ASP A 77 7.74 31.12 -9.74
N ASP A 78 8.56 31.85 -8.98
CA ASP A 78 8.19 32.41 -7.67
C ASP A 78 7.27 33.66 -7.80
N GLY A 79 6.82 34.02 -9.01
CA GLY A 79 5.85 35.10 -9.24
C GLY A 79 6.36 36.52 -9.04
#